data_AF-A0A285G166-F1
#
_entry.id   AF-A0A285G166-F1
#
_cell.length_a   1.000
_cell.length_b   1.000
_cell.length_c   1.000
_cell.angle_alpha   90.00
_cell.angle_beta   90.00
_cell.angle_gamma   90.00
#
_symmetry.space_group_name_H-M   'P 1'
#
loop_
_entity.id
_entity.type
_entity.pdbx_description
1 polymer ?
#
loop_
_entity_poly.entity_id
_entity_poly.type
_entity_poly.pdbx_seq_one_letter_code
_entity_poly.pdbx_strand_id
1 'polypeptide(L)'
;MMNRAIVMILLTGVVTYLARVIPLLLYRGKEPSKFLRSFLEYIPYAALGALLFPEILYSTESILTAVLGGICATVLIIKKQNMIIVVGGTILVVYILNLSF
;
A
#
# COMPACT_ATOMS: atom_id res chain seq x y z
N MET A 1 -23.61 13.74 20.45
CA MET A 1 -22.86 13.14 19.31
C MET A 1 -21.39 13.58 19.27
N MET A 2 -21.09 14.88 19.40
CA MET A 2 -19.73 15.46 19.30
C MET A 2 -18.68 14.87 20.27
N ASN A 3 -19.06 14.48 21.49
CA ASN A 3 -18.13 13.89 22.47
C ASN A 3 -17.54 12.54 22.01
N ARG A 4 -18.29 11.71 21.27
CA ARG A 4 -17.81 10.40 20.81
C ARG A 4 -16.80 10.54 19.67
N ALA A 5 -16.99 11.49 18.78
CA ALA A 5 -16.07 11.76 17.69
C ALA A 5 -14.71 12.24 18.20
N ILE A 6 -14.70 13.16 19.18
CA ILE A 6 -13.46 13.65 19.80
C ILE A 6 -12.71 12.52 20.51
N VAL A 7 -13.43 11.66 21.25
CA VAL A 7 -12.84 10.49 21.90
C VAL A 7 -12.26 9.51 20.87
N MET A 8 -12.96 9.25 19.77
CA MET A 8 -12.44 8.38 18.70
C MET A 8 -11.17 8.95 18.07
N ILE A 9 -11.14 10.25 17.72
CA ILE A 9 -9.95 10.88 17.13
C ILE A 9 -8.76 10.82 18.07
N LEU A 10 -8.96 11.12 19.37
CA LEU A 10 -7.93 11.00 20.40
C LEU A 10 -7.43 9.55 20.54
N LEU A 11 -8.35 8.58 20.59
CA LEU A 11 -8.00 7.17 20.75
C LEU A 11 -7.21 6.65 19.55
N THR A 12 -7.65 6.96 18.31
CA THR A 12 -6.95 6.55 17.09
C THR A 12 -5.58 7.20 17.02
N GLY A 13 -5.47 8.49 17.38
CA GLY A 13 -4.18 9.19 17.44
C GLY A 13 -3.21 8.55 18.43
N VAL A 14 -3.69 8.26 19.66
CA VAL A 14 -2.88 7.63 20.71
C VAL A 14 -2.43 6.23 20.31
N VAL A 15 -3.34 5.38 19.82
CA VAL A 15 -3.02 4.01 19.38
C VAL A 15 -2.04 4.01 18.22
N THR A 16 -2.22 4.88 17.22
CA THR A 16 -1.33 4.96 16.06
C THR A 16 0.06 5.47 16.43
N TYR A 17 0.13 6.43 17.36
CA TYR A 17 1.40 6.96 17.86
C TYR A 17 2.14 5.93 18.69
N LEU A 18 1.46 5.25 19.61
CA LEU A 18 2.01 4.12 20.36
C LEU A 18 2.53 3.03 19.42
N ALA A 19 1.75 2.60 18.42
CA ALA A 19 2.17 1.59 17.46
C ALA A 19 3.44 1.99 16.66
N ARG A 20 3.70 3.29 16.45
CA ARG A 20 4.92 3.79 15.79
C ARG A 20 6.08 4.00 16.75
N VAL A 21 5.81 4.44 17.98
CA VAL A 21 6.84 4.74 18.99
C VAL A 21 7.32 3.48 19.70
N ILE A 22 6.49 2.46 19.84
CA ILE A 22 6.88 1.14 20.37
C ILE A 22 8.05 0.53 19.60
N PRO A 23 8.03 0.44 18.25
CA PRO A 23 9.21 0.01 17.51
C PRO A 23 10.39 0.95 17.79
N LEU A 24 10.23 2.27 17.67
CA LEU A 24 11.31 3.24 17.94
C LEU A 24 11.97 3.10 19.33
N LEU A 25 11.19 2.81 20.38
CA LEU A 25 11.67 2.64 21.76
C LEU A 25 12.31 1.26 22.00
N LEU A 26 11.76 0.19 21.43
CA LEU A 26 12.33 -1.17 21.53
C LEU A 26 13.71 -1.27 20.86
N TYR A 27 13.99 -0.45 19.84
CA TYR A 27 15.26 -0.47 19.11
C TYR A 27 16.37 0.43 19.70
N ARG A 28 16.09 1.20 20.77
CA ARG A 28 17.03 2.21 21.31
C ARG A 28 17.92 1.67 22.45
N GLY A 29 18.66 0.58 22.22
CA GLY A 29 19.70 0.16 23.19
C GLY A 29 20.20 -1.28 23.20
N LYS A 30 19.60 -2.20 22.44
CA LYS A 30 20.17 -3.53 22.19
C LYS A 30 20.32 -3.69 20.70
N GLU A 31 21.53 -3.97 20.21
CA GLU A 31 21.72 -4.45 18.84
C GLU A 31 20.86 -5.71 18.67
N PRO A 32 19.72 -5.61 17.98
CA PRO A 32 18.94 -6.80 17.72
C PRO A 32 19.72 -7.59 16.67
N SER A 33 19.78 -8.92 16.85
CA SER A 33 20.14 -9.84 15.78
C SER A 33 19.53 -9.37 14.44
N LYS A 34 20.33 -9.34 13.37
CA LYS A 34 19.92 -8.95 12.00
C LYS A 34 18.54 -9.51 11.61
N PHE A 35 18.21 -10.69 12.14
CA PHE A 35 16.94 -11.38 11.91
C PHE A 35 15.72 -10.55 12.30
N LEU A 36 15.67 -9.95 13.50
CA LEU A 36 14.48 -9.25 13.98
C LEU A 36 14.27 -7.90 13.29
N ARG A 37 15.36 -7.22 12.91
CA ARG A 37 15.29 -5.99 12.11
C ARG A 37 14.77 -6.27 10.71
N SER A 38 15.32 -7.29 10.03
CA SER A 38 14.80 -7.73 8.75
C SER A 38 13.34 -8.18 8.86
N PHE A 39 12.98 -8.97 9.88
CA PHE A 39 11.60 -9.46 10.03
C PHE A 39 10.58 -8.33 10.16
N LEU A 40 10.83 -7.34 11.03
CA LEU A 40 9.92 -6.20 11.20
C LEU A 40 9.89 -5.28 9.98
N GLU A 41 10.99 -5.16 9.24
CA GLU A 41 11.04 -4.36 8.01
C GLU A 41 10.30 -5.07 6.87
N TYR A 42 10.40 -6.40 6.75
CA TYR A 42 9.71 -7.17 5.71
C TYR A 42 8.21 -7.37 5.96
N ILE A 43 7.74 -7.35 7.22
CA ILE A 43 6.30 -7.53 7.54
C ILE A 43 5.41 -6.49 6.81
N PRO A 44 5.65 -5.17 6.89
CA PRO A 44 4.86 -4.18 6.17
C PRO A 44 4.89 -4.36 4.65
N TYR A 45 6.06 -4.65 4.06
CA TYR A 45 6.17 -4.84 2.62
C TYR A 45 5.42 -6.10 2.15
N ALA A 46 5.49 -7.19 2.90
CA ALA A 46 4.74 -8.41 2.62
C ALA A 46 3.23 -8.17 2.75
N ALA A 47 2.79 -7.45 3.79
CA ALA A 47 1.39 -7.08 3.97
C ALA A 47 0.89 -6.18 2.84
N LEU A 48 1.64 -5.14 2.44
CA LEU A 48 1.30 -4.29 1.31
C LEU A 48 1.21 -5.11 0.01
N GLY A 49 2.17 -5.99 -0.27
CA GLY A 49 2.12 -6.86 -1.44
C GLY A 49 0.90 -7.79 -1.46
N ALA A 50 0.59 -8.41 -0.31
CA ALA A 50 -0.55 -9.32 -0.17
C ALA A 50 -1.91 -8.61 -0.32
N LEU A 51 -1.98 -7.31 0.01
CA LEU A 51 -3.17 -6.48 -0.19
C LEU A 51 -3.28 -5.96 -1.63
N LEU A 52 -2.19 -5.46 -2.20
CA LEU A 52 -2.19 -4.85 -3.53
C LEU A 52 -2.39 -5.87 -4.65
N PHE A 53 -1.83 -7.07 -4.52
CA PHE A 53 -1.93 -8.10 -5.56
C PHE A 53 -3.37 -8.51 -5.91
N PRO A 54 -4.24 -8.89 -4.95
CA PRO A 54 -5.64 -9.18 -5.25
C PRO A 54 -6.41 -7.92 -5.69
N GLU A 55 -6.17 -6.76 -5.07
CA GLU A 55 -6.84 -5.51 -5.45
C GLU A 55 -6.62 -5.16 -6.92
N ILE A 56 -5.41 -5.33 -7.46
CA ILE A 56 -5.13 -5.05 -8.87
C ILE A 56 -5.91 -5.99 -9.80
N LEU A 57 -6.11 -7.26 -9.42
CA LEU A 57 -6.78 -8.26 -10.25
C LEU A 57 -8.31 -8.15 -10.20
N TYR A 58 -8.88 -7.70 -9.08
CA TYR A 58 -10.32 -7.55 -8.88
C TYR A 58 -10.83 -6.11 -9.03
N SER A 59 -9.97 -5.15 -9.37
CA SER A 59 -10.34 -3.74 -9.57
C SER A 59 -11.33 -3.52 -10.72
N THR A 60 -11.37 -4.42 -11.71
CA THR A 60 -12.21 -4.28 -12.90
C THR A 60 -13.18 -5.46 -13.02
N GLU A 61 -14.37 -5.21 -13.61
CA GLU A 61 -15.41 -6.25 -13.84
C GLU A 61 -14.93 -7.42 -14.72
N SER A 62 -13.88 -7.19 -15.53
CA SER A 62 -13.23 -8.20 -16.35
C SER A 62 -11.79 -8.45 -15.92
N ILE A 63 -11.47 -9.72 -15.66
CA ILE A 63 -10.10 -10.15 -15.29
C ILE A 63 -9.08 -9.79 -16.39
N LEU A 64 -9.53 -9.73 -17.64
CA LEU A 64 -8.68 -9.51 -18.80
C LEU A 64 -8.18 -8.06 -18.87
N THR A 65 -9.05 -7.09 -18.58
CA THR A 65 -8.70 -5.67 -18.53
C THR A 65 -7.85 -5.35 -17.29
N ALA A 66 -8.11 -6.02 -16.16
CA ALA A 66 -7.31 -5.91 -14.95
C ALA A 66 -5.85 -6.38 -15.17
N VAL A 67 -5.66 -7.55 -15.81
CA VAL A 67 -4.32 -8.09 -16.12
C VAL A 67 -3.56 -7.16 -17.09
N LEU A 68 -4.22 -6.66 -18.13
CA LEU A 68 -3.62 -5.70 -19.07
C LEU A 68 -3.23 -4.38 -18.39
N GLY A 69 -4.06 -3.89 -17.45
CA GLY A 69 -3.75 -2.75 -16.60
C GLY A 69 -2.50 -2.97 -15.72
N GLY A 70 -2.41 -4.13 -15.08
CA GLY A 70 -1.25 -4.52 -14.27
C GLY A 70 0.05 -4.63 -15.08
N ILE A 71 -0.02 -5.16 -16.31
CA ILE A 71 1.13 -5.21 -17.22
C ILE A 71 1.55 -3.79 -17.63
N CYS A 72 0.60 -2.93 -17.99
CA CYS A 72 0.90 -1.53 -18.33
C CYS A 72 1.56 -0.78 -17.15
N ALA A 73 1.02 -0.94 -15.94
CA ALA A 73 1.62 -0.36 -14.73
C ALA A 73 3.06 -0.84 -14.52
N THR A 74 3.30 -2.14 -14.66
CA THR A 74 4.63 -2.75 -14.51
C THR A 74 5.63 -2.18 -15.52
N VAL A 75 5.22 -2.06 -16.79
CA VAL A 75 6.06 -1.49 -17.86
C VAL A 75 6.39 -0.02 -17.58
N LEU A 76 5.42 0.79 -17.13
CA LEU A 76 5.65 2.20 -16.80
C LEU A 76 6.57 2.38 -15.58
N ILE A 77 6.46 1.51 -14.57
CA ILE A 77 7.34 1.52 -13.39
C ILE A 77 8.78 1.17 -13.76
N ILE A 78 8.99 0.17 -14.62
CA ILE A 78 10.34 -0.22 -15.08
C ILE A 78 11.03 0.94 -15.80
N LYS A 79 10.27 1.78 -16.51
CA LYS A 79 10.77 3.01 -17.14
C LYS A 79 11.14 4.15 -16.17
N LYS A 80 11.13 3.89 -14.84
CA LYS A 80 11.45 4.85 -13.77
C LYS A 80 10.74 6.21 -13.92
N GLN A 81 9.49 6.18 -14.37
CA GLN A 81 8.69 7.40 -14.56
C GLN A 81 8.17 7.93 -13.23
N ASN A 82 7.81 9.22 -13.22
CA ASN A 82 7.25 9.86 -12.04
C ASN A 82 5.95 9.16 -11.61
N MET A 83 5.76 8.97 -10.31
CA MET A 83 4.67 8.14 -9.76
C MET A 83 3.28 8.64 -10.22
N ILE A 84 3.13 9.96 -10.35
CA ILE A 84 1.90 10.59 -10.86
C ILE A 84 1.60 10.16 -12.31
N ILE A 85 2.62 10.11 -13.17
CA ILE A 85 2.47 9.73 -14.58
C ILE A 85 2.14 8.24 -14.69
N VAL A 86 2.77 7.40 -13.85
CA VAL A 86 2.49 5.96 -13.79
C VAL A 86 1.04 5.72 -13.42
N VAL A 87 0.59 6.29 -12.30
CA VAL A 87 -0.78 6.11 -11.81
C VAL A 87 -1.80 6.66 -12.81
N GLY A 88 -1.61 7.89 -13.30
CA GLY A 88 -2.50 8.50 -14.28
C GLY A 88 -2.56 7.73 -15.59
N GLY A 89 -1.41 7.26 -16.11
CA GLY A 89 -1.33 6.48 -17.34
C GLY A 89 -2.03 5.12 -17.21
N THR A 90 -1.82 4.41 -16.11
CA THR A 90 -2.50 3.13 -15.85
C THR A 90 -4.01 3.31 -15.75
N ILE A 91 -4.49 4.32 -15.02
CA ILE A 91 -5.93 4.60 -14.89
C ILE A 91 -6.54 4.89 -16.26
N LEU A 92 -5.91 5.75 -17.07
CA LEU A 92 -6.40 6.06 -18.42
C LEU A 92 -6.44 4.82 -19.32
N VAL A 93 -5.41 3.99 -19.30
CA VAL A 93 -5.36 2.76 -20.10
C VAL A 93 -6.46 1.79 -19.67
N VAL A 94 -6.61 1.53 -18.37
CA VAL A 94 -7.67 0.64 -17.85
C VAL A 94 -9.06 1.19 -18.17
N TYR A 95 -9.26 2.50 -18.08
CA TYR A 95 -10.53 3.15 -18.42
C TYR A 95 -10.88 2.97 -19.90
N ILE A 96 -9.93 3.18 -20.82
CA ILE A 96 -10.14 2.98 -22.26
C ILE A 96 -10.43 1.51 -22.57
N LEU A 97 -9.70 0.59 -21.94
CA LEU A 97 -9.88 -0.86 -22.13
C LEU A 97 -11.22 -1.34 -21.58
N ASN A 98 -11.68 -0.80 -20.45
CA ASN A 98 -12.97 -1.13 -19.87
C ASN A 98 -14.14 -0.56 -20.69
N LEU A 99 -13.97 0.59 -21.35
CA LEU A 99 -15.00 1.15 -22.25
C LEU A 99 -15.16 0.37 -23.56
N SER A 100 -14.13 -0.39 -23.96
CA SER A 100 -14.11 -1.13 -25.23
C SER A 100 -14.69 -2.56 -25.14
N PHE A 101 -14.99 -3.02 -23.92
CA PHE A 101 -15.54 -4.34 -23.59
C PHE A 101 -16.85 -4.19 -22.82
#